data_AF-A0A2H6IT84-F1
#
_entry.id   AF-A0A2H6IT84-F1
#
_cell.length_a   1.000
_cell.length_b   1.000
_cell.length_c   1.000
_cell.angle_alpha   90.00
_cell.angle_beta   90.00
_cell.angle_gamma   90.00
#
_symmetry.space_group_name_H-M   'P 1'
#
loop_
_entity.id
_entity.type
_entity.pdbx_description
1 polymer ?
#
loop_
_entity_poly.entity_id
_entity_poly.type
_entity_poly.pdbx_seq_one_letter_code
_entity_poly.pdbx_strand_id
1 'polypeptide(L)' 'MKEFTVYQNETDEWIVQSKKIPGFSARGRTMQEAIDKMKQAMRVYFPCGECKGSD' A
#
# COMPACT_ATOMS: atom_id res chain seq x y z
N MET A 1 2.71 7.53 -7.64
CA MET A 1 1.41 7.38 -6.94
C MET A 1 0.31 6.71 -7.78
N LYS A 2 0.45 6.52 -9.11
CA LYS A 2 -0.57 5.83 -9.95
C LYS A 2 -0.90 4.38 -9.56
N GLU A 3 -0.16 3.77 -8.62
CA GLU A 3 -0.33 2.37 -8.19
C GLU A 3 -1.06 2.21 -6.84
N PHE A 4 -1.34 3.32 -6.14
CA PHE A 4 -2.02 3.31 -4.86
C PHE A 4 -3.34 4.07 -4.95
N THR A 5 -4.40 3.45 -4.44
CA THR A 5 -5.67 4.14 -4.18
C THR A 5 -5.64 4.61 -2.73
N VAL A 6 -5.77 5.92 -2.53
CA VAL A 6 -5.76 6.54 -1.19
C VAL A 6 -7.06 7.28 -0.97
N TYR A 7 -7.74 7.01 0.14
CA TYR A 7 -9.00 7.64 0.49
C TYR A 7 -9.18 7.63 2.01
N GLN A 8 -10.05 8.51 2.53
CA GLN A 8 -10.45 8.53 3.92
C GLN A 8 -11.82 7.87 4.07
N ASN A 9 -12.01 7.06 5.11
CA ASN A 9 -13.29 6.41 5.38
C ASN A 9 -14.19 7.27 6.30
N GLU A 10 -15.39 6.77 6.58
CA GLU A 10 -16.38 7.45 7.45
C GLU A 10 -15.94 7.60 8.91
N THR A 11 -14.88 6.91 9.33
CA THR A 11 -14.33 6.96 10.69
C THR A 11 -13.04 7.81 10.77
N ASP A 12 -12.82 8.69 9.80
CA ASP A 12 -11.64 9.55 9.65
C ASP A 12 -10.30 8.81 9.49
N GLU A 13 -10.31 7.50 9.23
CA GLU A 13 -9.09 6.73 8.96
C GLU A 13 -8.68 6.86 7.50
N TRP A 14 -7.39 7.04 7.28
CA TRP A 14 -6.78 6.98 5.96
C TRP A 14 -6.55 5.54 5.55
N ILE A 15 -7.06 5.16 4.39
CA ILE A 15 -6.92 3.84 3.80
C ILE A 15 -6.08 3.95 2.52
N VAL A 16 -5.09 3.07 2.40
CA VAL A 16 -4.28 2.91 1.20
C VAL A 16 -4.43 1.47 0.70
N GLN A 17 -4.73 1.34 -0.59
CA GLN A 17 -4.82 0.05 -1.28
C GLN A 17 -3.87 0.03 -2.46
N SER A 18 -3.38 -1.16 -2.83
CA SER A 18 -2.54 -1.34 -4.02
C SER A 18 -3.07 -2.46 -4.90
N LYS A 19 -2.99 -2.26 -6.22
CA LYS A 19 -3.27 -3.34 -7.18
C LYS A 19 -2.24 -4.47 -7.14
N LYS A 20 -1.02 -4.18 -6.64
CA LYS A 20 0.06 -5.17 -6.53
C LYS A 20 -0.16 -6.16 -5.38
N ILE A 21 -0.89 -5.77 -4.32
CA ILE A 21 -1.25 -6.67 -3.23
C ILE A 21 -2.78 -6.72 -3.11
N PRO A 22 -3.47 -7.48 -3.99
CA PRO A 22 -4.91 -7.63 -3.93
C PRO A 22 -5.37 -8.11 -2.55
N GLY A 23 -6.41 -7.48 -2.01
CA GLY A 23 -6.98 -7.82 -0.70
C GLY A 23 -6.25 -7.20 0.50
N PHE A 24 -5.06 -6.63 0.32
CA PHE A 24 -4.37 -5.91 1.39
C PHE A 24 -4.71 -4.41 1.37
N SER A 25 -5.10 -3.90 2.53
CA SER A 25 -5.38 -2.48 2.75
C SER A 25 -4.61 -2.01 3.99
N ALA A 26 -3.80 -0.96 3.85
CA ALA A 26 -3.15 -0.31 4.98
C ALA A 26 -4.04 0.80 5.53
N ARG A 27 -4.13 0.94 6.86
CA ARG A 27 -4.92 1.97 7.55
C ARG A 27 -4.07 2.78 8.52
N GLY A 28 -4.35 4.08 8.64
CA GLY A 28 -3.66 4.97 9.56
C GLY A 28 -4.51 6.17 9.97
N ARG A 29 -4.16 6.81 11.08
CA ARG A 29 -4.80 8.07 11.52
C ARG A 29 -4.40 9.26 10.65
N THR A 30 -3.26 9.14 9.98
CA THR A 30 -2.81 10.12 8.98
C THR A 30 -2.55 9.43 7.64
N MET A 31 -2.66 10.20 6.56
CA MET A 31 -2.34 9.72 5.21
C MET A 31 -0.93 9.14 5.14
N GLN A 32 0.03 9.82 5.78
CA GLN A 32 1.43 9.40 5.79
C GLN A 32 1.63 8.06 6.49
N GLU A 33 0.98 7.85 7.64
CA GLU A 33 1.03 6.58 8.37
C GLU A 33 0.49 5.42 7.53
N ALA A 34 -0.64 5.62 6.86
CA ALA A 34 -1.24 4.60 6.00
C ALA A 34 -0.33 4.25 4.80
N ILE A 35 0.33 5.26 4.23
CA ILE A 35 1.31 5.08 3.14
C ILE A 35 2.53 4.30 3.64
N ASP A 36 3.07 4.64 4.81
CA ASP A 36 4.28 3.98 5.32
C ASP A 36 4.01 2.52 5.69
N LYS A 37 2.82 2.21 6.23
CA LYS A 37 2.36 0.83 6.42
C LYS A 37 2.24 0.08 5.09
N MET A 38 1.71 0.71 4.04
CA MET A 38 1.64 0.09 2.71
C MET A 38 3.05 -0.18 2.13
N LYS A 39 3.98 0.76 2.27
CA LYS A 39 5.38 0.57 1.85
C LYS A 39 6.05 -0.57 2.62
N GLN A 40 5.80 -0.70 3.92
CA GLN A 40 6.32 -1.80 4.72
C GLN A 40 5.75 -3.14 4.24
N ALA A 41 4.44 -3.21 4.00
CA ALA A 41 3.81 -4.40 3.44
C ALA A 41 4.42 -4.77 2.09
N MET A 42 4.63 -3.80 1.20
CA MET A 42 5.30 -4.03 -0.09
C MET A 42 6.69 -4.65 0.06
N ARG A 43 7.48 -4.24 1.06
CA ARG A 43 8.80 -4.87 1.34
C ARG A 43 8.69 -6.30 1.84
N VAL A 44 7.57 -6.67 2.48
CA VAL A 44 7.32 -8.03 2.97
C VAL A 44 6.79 -8.93 1.86
N TYR A 45 5.83 -8.44 1.07
CA TYR A 45 5.23 -9.19 -0.03
C TYR A 45 6.14 -9.25 -1.28
N PHE A 46 6.96 -8.22 -1.49
CA PHE A 46 7.92 -8.12 -2.60
C PHE A 46 9.34 -7.82 -2.08
N PRO A 47 9.96 -8.73 -1.31
CA PRO A 47 11.26 -8.48 -0.67
C PRO A 47 12.41 -8.30 -1.66
N CYS A 48 12.29 -8.88 -2.85
CA CYS A 48 13.29 -8.78 -3.92
C CYS A 48 13.03 -7.60 -4.88
N GLY A 49 12.04 -6.74 -4.59
CA GLY A 49 11.52 -5.76 -5.56
C GLY A 49 10.64 -6.41 -6.62
N GLU A 50 10.26 -5.67 -7.66
CA GLU A 50 9.73 -6.28 -8.88
C GLU A 50 10.83 -7.19 -9.43
N CYS A 51 10.63 -8.51 -9.39
CA CYS A 51 11.43 -9.41 -10.21
C CYS A 51 11.28 -8.90 -11.64
N LYS A 52 12.29 -8.19 -12.15
CA LYS A 52 12.41 -7.99 -13.58
C LYS A 52 12.43 -9.38 -14.16
N GLY A 53 11.35 -9.76 -14.83
CA GLY A 53 11.31 -10.96 -15.66
C GLY A 53 12.58 -10.96 -16.48
N SER A 54 13.33 -12.04 -16.35
CA SER A 54 14.44 -12.34 -17.23
C SER A 54 13.86 -12.49 -18.63
N ASP A 55 13.96 -11.43 -19.43
CA ASP A 55 13.95 -11.49 -20.89
C ASP A 55 15.39 -11.20 -21.35
#